data_AF-A0A1G2MTA8-F1
#
_entry.id   AF-A0A1G2MTA8-F1
#
_cell.length_a   1.000
_cell.length_b   1.000
_cell.length_c   1.000
_cell.angle_alpha   90.00
_cell.angle_beta   90.00
_cell.angle_gamma   90.00
#
_symmetry.space_group_name_H-M   'P 1'
#
loop_
_entity.id
_entity.type
_entity.pdbx_description
1 polymer ?
#
loop_
_entity_poly.entity_id
_entity_poly.type
_entity_poly.pdbx_seq_one_letter_code
_entity_poly.pdbx_strand_id
1 'polypeptide(L)'
;MSNGKSTDENRQENFRTEYGVVAEAWKFFASLRFIVAAFAVGLQSALFTFYMQVGKATTGKGAGALIIALVGLHTTIAIMWIEERTVMFLLKTMRRGTELEFSFGAIDGFFHRLTEEFFLPQGVRKIARGIDGLTIVYAILFLLWLYLLVANLINP
;
A
#
# COMPACT_ATOMS: atom_id res chain seq x y z
N MET A 1 31.88 41.50 -8.77
CA MET A 1 31.63 40.32 -7.93
C MET A 1 30.18 40.35 -7.45
N SER A 2 29.25 39.71 -8.18
CA SER A 2 27.82 39.63 -7.80
C SER A 2 27.10 38.44 -8.47
N ASN A 3 27.80 37.33 -8.76
CA ASN A 3 27.22 36.15 -9.43
C ASN A 3 26.85 35.00 -8.49
N GLY A 4 27.20 35.08 -7.20
CA GLY A 4 26.90 34.02 -6.21
C GLY A 4 25.50 34.07 -5.61
N LYS A 5 24.95 35.28 -5.41
CA LYS A 5 23.61 35.44 -4.80
C LYS A 5 22.48 34.90 -5.67
N SER A 6 22.55 35.13 -6.98
CA SER A 6 21.53 34.65 -7.92
C SER A 6 21.55 33.14 -8.11
N THR A 7 22.70 32.48 -7.92
CA THR A 7 22.81 31.02 -8.05
C THR A 7 22.28 30.31 -6.82
N ASP A 8 22.53 30.84 -5.62
CA ASP A 8 21.99 30.29 -4.37
C ASP A 8 20.48 30.51 -4.23
N GLU A 9 19.96 31.69 -4.61
CA GLU A 9 18.52 31.98 -4.62
C GLU A 9 17.76 31.07 -5.60
N ASN A 10 18.26 30.91 -6.83
CA ASN A 10 17.68 29.99 -7.82
C ASN A 10 17.70 28.53 -7.34
N ARG A 11 18.76 28.11 -6.61
CA ARG A 11 18.87 26.76 -6.05
C ARG A 11 17.84 26.53 -4.94
N GLN A 12 17.64 27.52 -4.09
CA GLN A 12 16.66 27.45 -2.99
C GLN A 12 15.22 27.45 -3.51
N GLU A 13 14.92 28.21 -4.56
CA GLU A 13 13.62 28.20 -5.24
C GLU A 13 13.32 26.86 -5.92
N ASN A 14 14.33 26.26 -6.57
CA ASN A 14 14.21 24.92 -7.16
C ASN A 14 13.92 23.86 -6.10
N PHE A 15 14.63 23.86 -4.98
CA PHE A 15 14.34 22.92 -3.89
C PHE A 15 12.93 23.13 -3.33
N ARG A 16 12.44 24.38 -3.24
CA ARG A 16 11.11 24.67 -2.68
C ARG A 16 10.01 24.14 -3.58
N THR A 17 10.21 24.29 -4.89
CA THR A 17 9.33 23.72 -5.91
C THR A 17 9.32 22.20 -5.81
N GLU A 18 10.50 21.58 -5.73
CA GLU A 18 10.63 20.13 -5.58
C GLU A 18 9.94 19.63 -4.29
N TYR A 19 10.11 20.34 -3.18
CA TYR A 19 9.46 20.01 -1.91
C TYR A 19 7.92 20.00 -2.03
N GLY A 20 7.35 20.97 -2.74
CA GLY A 20 5.91 20.99 -3.05
C GLY A 20 5.47 19.76 -3.84
N VAL A 21 6.23 19.36 -4.87
CA VAL A 21 5.97 18.16 -5.67
C VAL A 21 6.04 16.90 -4.81
N VAL A 22 7.04 16.80 -3.93
CA VAL A 22 7.21 15.66 -3.01
C VAL A 22 6.06 15.58 -1.99
N ALA A 23 5.60 16.72 -1.46
CA ALA A 23 4.44 16.78 -0.57
C ALA A 23 3.15 16.29 -1.25
N GLU A 24 2.89 16.72 -2.49
CA GLU A 24 1.73 16.24 -3.25
C GLU A 24 1.84 14.76 -3.61
N ALA A 25 3.03 14.29 -4.01
CA ALA A 25 3.27 12.87 -4.26
C ALA A 25 3.00 12.01 -3.01
N TRP A 26 3.42 12.48 -1.83
CA TRP A 26 3.15 11.78 -0.57
C TRP A 26 1.66 11.66 -0.29
N LYS A 27 0.90 12.76 -0.41
CA LYS A 27 -0.57 12.73 -0.24
C LYS A 27 -1.24 11.79 -1.23
N PHE A 28 -0.79 11.80 -2.49
CA PHE A 28 -1.31 10.93 -3.54
C PHE A 28 -1.10 9.46 -3.19
N PHE A 29 0.13 9.04 -2.89
CA PHE A 29 0.41 7.65 -2.55
C PHE A 29 -0.27 7.21 -1.26
N ALA A 30 -0.33 8.07 -0.24
CA ALA A 30 -1.07 7.78 0.99
C ALA A 30 -2.56 7.55 0.71
N SER A 31 -3.19 8.39 -0.11
CA SER A 31 -4.60 8.26 -0.48
C SER A 31 -4.87 7.04 -1.36
N LEU A 32 -3.95 6.74 -2.29
CA LEU A 32 -4.05 5.59 -3.20
C LEU A 32 -4.15 4.27 -2.43
N ARG A 33 -3.44 4.13 -1.30
CA ARG A 33 -3.53 2.93 -0.45
C ARG A 33 -4.94 2.68 0.06
N PHE A 34 -5.64 3.70 0.54
CA PHE A 34 -7.01 3.56 1.02
C PHE A 34 -7.99 3.23 -0.12
N ILE A 35 -7.79 3.80 -1.30
CA ILE A 35 -8.60 3.50 -2.48
C ILE A 35 -8.41 2.04 -2.90
N VAL A 36 -7.16 1.58 -2.99
CA VAL A 36 -6.83 0.19 -3.33
C VAL A 36 -7.39 -0.78 -2.28
N ALA A 37 -7.30 -0.44 -1.01
CA ALA A 37 -7.91 -1.23 0.08
C ALA A 37 -9.43 -1.33 -0.04
N ALA A 38 -10.12 -0.20 -0.23
CA ALA A 38 -11.57 -0.19 -0.39
C ALA A 38 -12.01 -0.99 -1.61
N PHE A 39 -11.33 -0.81 -2.75
CA PHE A 39 -11.59 -1.58 -3.97
C PHE A 39 -11.36 -3.07 -3.75
N ALA A 40 -10.27 -3.44 -3.10
CA ALA A 40 -9.95 -4.83 -2.79
C ALA A 40 -11.02 -5.48 -1.92
N VAL A 41 -11.42 -4.84 -0.81
CA VAL A 41 -12.47 -5.37 0.07
C VAL A 41 -13.79 -5.53 -0.69
N GLY A 42 -14.16 -4.55 -1.52
CA GLY A 42 -15.36 -4.64 -2.36
C GLY A 42 -15.31 -5.79 -3.36
N LEU A 43 -14.19 -5.93 -4.08
CA LEU A 43 -13.98 -7.02 -5.04
C LEU A 43 -14.01 -8.39 -4.34
N GLN A 44 -13.30 -8.53 -3.22
CA GLN A 44 -13.25 -9.79 -2.48
C GLN A 44 -14.59 -10.17 -1.86
N SER A 45 -15.35 -9.19 -1.37
CA SER A 45 -16.72 -9.41 -0.89
C SER A 45 -17.65 -9.89 -2.01
N ALA A 46 -17.55 -9.31 -3.20
CA ALA A 46 -18.33 -9.73 -4.36
C ALA A 46 -17.95 -11.16 -4.81
N LEU A 47 -16.66 -11.47 -4.89
CA LEU A 47 -16.16 -12.81 -5.23
C LEU A 47 -16.61 -13.86 -4.21
N PHE A 48 -16.55 -13.55 -2.91
CA PHE A 48 -17.00 -14.45 -1.86
C PHE A 48 -18.51 -14.69 -1.93
N THR A 49 -19.30 -13.66 -2.22
CA THR A 49 -20.75 -13.78 -2.42
C THR A 49 -21.05 -14.70 -3.60
N PHE A 50 -20.34 -14.52 -4.71
CA PHE A 50 -20.50 -15.36 -5.90
C PHE A 50 -20.09 -16.82 -5.64
N TYR A 51 -18.99 -17.03 -4.93
CA TYR A 51 -18.56 -18.35 -4.46
C TYR A 51 -19.66 -19.06 -3.67
N MET A 52 -20.29 -18.37 -2.71
CA MET A 52 -21.38 -18.92 -1.90
C MET A 52 -22.64 -19.25 -2.70
N GLN A 53 -22.93 -18.49 -3.77
CA GLN A 53 -24.07 -18.77 -4.66
C GLN A 53 -23.80 -20.02 -5.52
N VAL A 54 -22.60 -20.14 -6.07
CA VAL A 54 -22.20 -21.29 -6.89
C VAL A 54 -22.15 -22.57 -6.06
N GLY A 55 -21.68 -22.52 -4.81
CA GLY A 55 -21.68 -23.68 -3.91
C GLY A 55 -23.07 -24.23 -3.58
N LYS A 56 -24.12 -23.40 -3.68
CA LYS A 56 -25.52 -23.81 -3.43
C LYS A 56 -26.20 -24.43 -4.65
N ALA A 57 -25.74 -24.14 -5.87
CA ALA A 57 -26.31 -24.70 -7.08
C ALA A 57 -25.88 -26.17 -7.24
N THR A 58 -26.85 -27.10 -7.17
CA THR A 58 -26.64 -28.53 -6.91
C THR A 58 -26.06 -29.39 -8.05
N THR A 59 -25.66 -28.81 -9.18
CA THR A 59 -25.23 -29.58 -10.37
C THR A 59 -23.97 -28.98 -11.00
N GLY A 60 -22.81 -29.58 -10.77
CA GLY A 60 -21.49 -29.16 -11.34
C GLY A 60 -20.47 -28.57 -10.35
N LYS A 61 -20.64 -28.85 -9.05
CA LYS A 61 -20.11 -28.13 -7.88
C LYS A 61 -18.60 -27.83 -7.84
N GLY A 62 -17.72 -28.75 -8.22
CA GLY A 62 -16.28 -28.55 -8.02
C GLY A 62 -15.67 -27.46 -8.92
N ALA A 63 -15.91 -27.51 -10.23
CA ALA A 63 -15.14 -26.72 -11.19
C ALA A 63 -15.40 -25.20 -11.07
N GLY A 64 -16.67 -24.79 -10.92
CA GLY A 64 -17.03 -23.37 -10.78
C GLY A 64 -16.50 -22.75 -9.49
N ALA A 65 -16.66 -23.46 -8.35
CA ALA A 65 -16.16 -23.01 -7.06
C ALA A 65 -14.62 -22.94 -7.03
N LEU A 66 -13.94 -23.91 -7.65
CA LEU A 66 -12.49 -23.91 -7.83
C LEU A 66 -12.00 -22.71 -8.64
N ILE A 67 -12.64 -22.40 -9.78
CA ILE A 67 -12.28 -21.24 -10.60
C ILE A 67 -12.43 -19.95 -9.80
N ILE A 68 -13.53 -19.78 -9.06
CA ILE A 68 -13.75 -18.58 -8.25
C ILE A 68 -12.70 -18.48 -7.15
N ALA A 69 -12.36 -19.59 -6.48
CA ALA A 69 -11.33 -19.61 -5.46
C ALA A 69 -9.95 -19.24 -6.01
N LEU A 70 -9.60 -19.75 -7.20
CA LEU A 70 -8.37 -19.37 -7.91
C LEU A 70 -8.35 -17.89 -8.28
N VAL A 71 -9.46 -17.34 -8.76
CA VAL A 71 -9.59 -15.90 -9.06
C VAL A 71 -9.44 -15.06 -7.80
N GLY A 72 -10.06 -15.46 -6.68
CA GLY A 72 -9.90 -14.81 -5.39
C GLY A 72 -8.45 -14.78 -4.90
N LEU A 73 -7.74 -15.89 -5.07
CA LEU A 73 -6.32 -16.00 -4.73
C LEU A 73 -5.45 -15.11 -5.62
N HIS A 74 -5.63 -15.17 -6.95
CA HIS A 74 -4.86 -14.35 -7.90
C HIS A 74 -5.10 -12.85 -7.69
N THR A 75 -6.35 -12.43 -7.51
CA THR A 75 -6.69 -11.03 -7.25
C THR A 75 -6.10 -10.55 -5.93
N THR A 76 -6.12 -11.38 -4.88
CA THR A 76 -5.48 -11.05 -3.61
C THR A 76 -3.97 -10.85 -3.76
N ILE A 77 -3.27 -11.75 -4.47
CA ILE A 77 -1.83 -11.60 -4.76
C ILE A 77 -1.56 -10.31 -5.55
N ALA A 78 -2.35 -10.05 -6.60
CA ALA A 78 -2.19 -8.84 -7.42
C ALA A 78 -2.35 -7.56 -6.58
N ILE A 79 -3.35 -7.52 -5.69
CA ILE A 79 -3.57 -6.41 -4.77
C ILE A 79 -2.39 -6.25 -3.80
N MET A 80 -1.87 -7.35 -3.24
CA MET A 80 -0.69 -7.30 -2.37
C MET A 80 0.52 -6.70 -3.07
N TRP A 81 0.77 -7.07 -4.33
CA TRP A 81 1.87 -6.49 -5.13
C TRP A 81 1.68 -5.00 -5.42
N ILE A 82 0.44 -4.56 -5.69
CA ILE A 82 0.12 -3.14 -5.89
C ILE A 82 0.37 -2.36 -4.59
N GLU A 83 -0.08 -2.90 -3.45
CA GLU A 83 0.13 -2.27 -2.14
C GLU A 83 1.62 -2.18 -1.80
N GLU A 84 2.38 -3.27 -1.99
CA GLU A 84 3.83 -3.29 -1.73
C GLU A 84 4.56 -2.23 -2.56
N ARG A 85 4.23 -2.11 -3.86
CA ARG A 85 4.79 -1.06 -4.71
C ARG A 85 4.39 0.33 -4.23
N THR A 86 3.14 0.52 -3.82
CA THR A 86 2.65 1.82 -3.34
C THR A 86 3.36 2.23 -2.05
N VAL A 87 3.57 1.28 -1.13
CA VAL A 87 4.36 1.50 0.09
C VAL A 87 5.81 1.85 -0.25
N MET A 88 6.46 1.14 -1.18
CA MET A 88 7.81 1.47 -1.59
C MET A 88 7.93 2.90 -2.15
N PHE A 89 6.97 3.33 -2.99
CA PHE A 89 6.97 4.70 -3.50
C PHE A 89 6.73 5.72 -2.39
N LEU A 90 5.79 5.47 -1.48
CA LEU A 90 5.52 6.31 -0.33
C LEU A 90 6.78 6.51 0.53
N LEU A 91 7.50 5.43 0.85
CA LEU A 91 8.74 5.47 1.63
C LEU A 91 9.85 6.25 0.90
N LYS A 92 10.00 6.07 -0.42
CA LYS A 92 10.94 6.85 -1.23
C LYS A 92 10.62 8.34 -1.22
N THR A 93 9.34 8.70 -1.32
CA THR A 93 8.90 10.10 -1.25
C THR A 93 9.17 10.70 0.12
N MET A 94 8.90 9.97 1.22
CA MET A 94 9.20 10.46 2.57
C MET A 94 10.70 10.67 2.80
N ARG A 95 11.53 9.75 2.31
CA ARG A 95 12.99 9.89 2.36
C ARG A 95 13.46 11.13 1.59
N ARG A 96 12.95 11.33 0.36
CA ARG A 96 13.30 12.52 -0.44
C ARG A 96 12.84 13.81 0.23
N GLY A 97 11.65 13.82 0.83
CA GLY A 97 11.16 14.96 1.60
C GLY A 97 12.08 15.30 2.76
N THR A 98 12.55 14.30 3.50
CA THR A 98 13.50 14.48 4.60
C THR A 98 14.85 15.03 4.12
N GLU A 99 15.37 14.55 2.98
CA GLU A 99 16.60 15.07 2.37
C GLU A 99 16.48 16.54 1.95
N LEU A 100 15.31 16.94 1.43
CA LEU A 100 15.02 18.33 1.08
C LEU A 100 14.93 19.20 2.34
N GLU A 101 14.23 18.76 3.39
CA GLU A 101 14.15 19.46 4.67
C GLU A 101 15.52 19.71 5.30
N PHE A 102 16.39 18.68 5.28
CA PHE A 102 17.78 18.82 5.70
C PHE A 102 18.53 19.87 4.87
N SER A 103 18.32 19.88 3.55
CA SER A 103 18.95 20.86 2.64
C SER A 103 18.50 22.30 2.89
N PHE A 104 17.32 22.52 3.48
CA PHE A 104 16.85 23.83 3.92
C PHE A 104 17.25 24.21 5.35
N GLY A 105 17.91 23.32 6.09
CA GLY A 105 18.16 23.50 7.52
C GLY A 105 16.91 23.32 8.41
N ALA A 106 15.83 22.76 7.86
CA ALA A 106 14.62 22.39 8.61
C ALA A 106 14.81 21.01 9.24
N ILE A 107 15.68 20.93 10.27
CA ILE A 107 16.10 19.66 10.92
C ILE A 107 14.90 18.92 11.53
N ASP A 108 13.84 19.64 11.88
CA ASP A 108 12.63 19.11 12.51
C ASP A 108 11.40 19.43 11.62
N GLY A 109 11.50 19.06 10.34
CA GLY A 109 10.46 19.31 9.33
C GLY A 109 9.28 18.33 9.40
N PHE A 110 8.33 18.49 8.48
CA PHE A 110 7.14 17.63 8.38
C PHE A 110 7.51 16.19 8.02
N PHE A 111 8.36 16.00 7.01
CA PHE A 111 8.81 14.68 6.59
C PHE A 111 9.76 14.04 7.59
N HIS A 112 10.60 14.83 8.26
CA HIS A 112 11.45 14.33 9.34
C HIS A 112 10.61 13.72 10.46
N ARG A 113 9.64 14.47 11.00
CA ARG A 113 8.73 13.97 12.05
C ARG A 113 7.93 12.74 11.61
N LEU A 114 7.39 12.75 10.40
CA LEU A 114 6.71 11.58 9.85
C LEU A 114 7.67 10.38 9.79
N THR A 115 8.87 10.58 9.27
CA THR A 115 9.87 9.51 9.11
C THR A 115 10.31 8.97 10.47
N GLU A 116 10.50 9.81 11.50
CA GLU A 116 10.78 9.33 12.86
C GLU A 116 9.65 8.46 13.41
N GLU A 117 8.39 8.85 13.22
CA GLU A 117 7.24 8.03 13.61
C GLU A 117 7.17 6.69 12.86
N PHE A 118 7.62 6.65 11.60
CA PHE A 118 7.58 5.45 10.74
C PHE A 118 8.84 4.56 10.82
N PHE A 119 10.02 5.08 11.17
CA PHE A 119 11.32 4.39 10.97
C PHE A 119 12.17 4.21 12.25
N LEU A 120 11.69 4.55 13.46
CA LEU A 120 12.44 4.31 14.70
C LEU A 120 12.87 2.83 14.88
N PRO A 121 14.13 2.53 15.25
CA PRO A 121 14.62 1.15 15.32
C PRO A 121 14.15 0.40 16.58
N GLN A 122 13.64 -0.81 16.30
CA GLN A 122 13.87 -2.07 17.01
C GLN A 122 13.39 -2.25 18.47
N GLY A 123 12.41 -3.15 18.61
CA GLY A 123 12.21 -3.86 19.88
C GLY A 123 10.88 -4.60 19.92
N VAL A 124 9.77 -3.86 20.04
CA VAL A 124 8.44 -4.46 20.30
C VAL A 124 7.28 -3.69 19.64
N ARG A 125 7.58 -2.62 18.88
CA ARG A 125 6.58 -1.75 18.22
C ARG A 125 6.39 -2.05 16.72
N LYS A 126 6.62 -3.29 16.29
CA LYS A 126 6.35 -3.81 14.92
C LYS A 126 4.86 -3.80 14.51
N ILE A 127 4.01 -3.09 15.24
CA ILE A 127 2.54 -3.09 15.14
C ILE A 127 2.04 -1.64 15.25
N ALA A 128 2.76 -0.66 14.68
CA ALA A 128 2.30 0.73 14.55
C ALA A 128 1.74 0.93 13.12
N ARG A 129 0.68 0.18 12.80
CA ARG A 129 -0.75 0.57 12.86
C ARG A 129 -1.38 1.12 11.58
N GLY A 130 -0.62 1.57 10.58
CA GLY A 130 -1.18 2.01 9.29
C GLY A 130 -0.68 1.25 8.06
N ILE A 131 0.60 0.86 8.06
CA ILE A 131 1.20 0.11 6.95
C ILE A 131 0.86 -1.37 7.06
N ASP A 132 1.08 -1.97 8.23
CA ASP A 132 0.81 -3.39 8.47
C ASP A 132 -0.69 -3.74 8.53
N GLY A 133 -1.55 -2.77 8.88
CA GLY A 133 -2.99 -3.02 9.03
C GLY A 133 -3.63 -3.54 7.74
N LEU A 134 -3.30 -2.90 6.61
CA LEU A 134 -3.77 -3.35 5.29
C LEU A 134 -3.11 -4.66 4.88
N THR A 135 -1.82 -4.84 5.16
CA THR A 135 -1.11 -6.11 4.91
C THR A 135 -1.77 -7.29 5.63
N ILE A 136 -2.18 -7.11 6.88
CA ILE A 136 -2.90 -8.14 7.66
C ILE A 136 -4.24 -8.46 6.99
N VAL A 137 -4.99 -7.46 6.53
CA VAL A 137 -6.26 -7.68 5.82
C VAL A 137 -6.04 -8.53 4.56
N TYR A 138 -5.03 -8.20 3.76
CA TYR A 138 -4.70 -8.99 2.56
C TYR A 138 -4.21 -10.41 2.90
N ALA A 139 -3.45 -10.58 3.97
CA ALA A 139 -3.01 -11.89 4.43
C ALA A 139 -4.19 -12.77 4.88
N ILE A 140 -5.17 -12.20 5.60
CA ILE A 140 -6.40 -12.89 5.99
C ILE A 140 -7.20 -13.31 4.77
N LEU A 141 -7.37 -12.41 3.78
CA LEU A 141 -8.04 -12.72 2.52
C LEU A 141 -7.34 -13.84 1.75
N PHE A 142 -6.01 -13.82 1.73
CA PHE A 142 -5.22 -14.87 1.08
C PHE A 142 -5.46 -16.23 1.75
N LEU A 143 -5.38 -16.29 3.08
CA LEU A 143 -5.63 -17.51 3.84
C LEU A 143 -7.07 -18.03 3.66
N LEU A 144 -8.05 -17.13 3.59
CA LEU A 144 -9.43 -17.48 3.29
C LEU A 144 -9.56 -18.17 1.94
N TRP A 145 -9.02 -17.57 0.87
CA TRP A 145 -9.09 -18.16 -0.47
C TRP A 145 -8.31 -19.46 -0.59
N LEU A 146 -7.16 -19.54 0.06
CA LEU A 146 -6.38 -20.77 0.13
C LEU A 146 -7.17 -21.89 0.83
N TYR A 147 -7.83 -21.58 1.94
CA TYR A 147 -8.70 -22.53 2.64
C TYR A 147 -9.85 -23.00 1.75
N LEU A 148 -10.56 -22.08 1.09
CA LEU A 148 -11.66 -22.43 0.18
C LEU A 148 -11.18 -23.30 -0.99
N LEU A 149 -10.01 -22.99 -1.56
CA LEU A 149 -9.42 -23.79 -2.63
C LEU A 149 -9.12 -25.22 -2.16
N VAL A 150 -8.43 -25.36 -1.02
CA VAL A 150 -8.09 -26.67 -0.45
C VAL A 150 -9.35 -27.45 -0.09
N ALA A 151 -10.37 -26.78 0.46
CA ALA A 151 -11.65 -27.42 0.80
C ALA A 151 -12.34 -28.04 -0.42
N ASN A 152 -12.35 -27.35 -1.57
CA ASN A 152 -12.91 -27.89 -2.82
C ASN A 152 -12.04 -28.99 -3.45
N LEU A 153 -10.73 -29.00 -3.19
CA LEU A 153 -9.86 -30.06 -3.69
C LEU A 153 -10.02 -31.36 -2.89
N ILE A 154 -10.24 -31.25 -1.58
CA ILE A 154 -10.42 -32.41 -0.68
C ILE A 154 -11.85 -32.96 -0.75
N ASN A 155 -12.85 -32.07 -0.83
CA ASN A 155 -14.27 -32.43 -0.94
C ASN A 155 -14.87 -31.80 -2.21
N PRO A 156 -14.64 -32.42 -3.40
CA PRO A 156 -15.06 -31.87 -4.69
C PRO A 156 -16.58 -31.84 -4.93
#